data_AF-A0A974WW35-F1
#
_entry.id   AF-A0A974WW35-F1
#
_cell.length_a   1.000
_cell.length_b   1.000
_cell.length_c   1.000
_cell.angle_alpha   90.00
_cell.angle_beta   90.00
_cell.angle_gamma   90.00
#
_symmetry.space_group_name_H-M   'P 1'
#
loop_
_entity.id
_entity.type
_entity.pdbx_description
1 polymer ?
#
loop_
_entity_poly.entity_id
_entity_poly.type
_entity_poly.pdbx_seq_one_letter_code
_entity_poly.pdbx_strand_id
1 'polypeptide(L)'
;MSFTRKLSFAAILVTMLTVSSPLFAASREGEGAEKETKTFFTDRSLGLIRTSMTPFEFGILSPFQLFSGETKVYGIRMSALYTFNKAVYGLDAGVIGDSDDSYGIQVNLCNLMNDTQGGIGISMANISQRNMYGVQFGAYNQAGIQDIAKIFSGVGDARGCQFGVVNLTNCNFKGGQLGLVNISNTVYNGIQIGFVNGCWGPDEILNDFFSQATRDAADNMQCIQIGFLNFNPNGYLPLTLVFNFCP
;
A
#
# COMPACT_ATOMS: atom_id res chain seq x y z
N MET A 1 -20.40 8.17 34.78
CA MET A 1 -21.27 9.05 33.95
C MET A 1 -20.42 9.68 32.86
N SER A 2 -20.28 9.01 31.72
CA SER A 2 -20.70 9.49 30.39
C SER A 2 -20.26 10.91 30.01
N PHE A 3 -19.11 11.01 29.34
CA PHE A 3 -18.85 11.95 28.25
C PHE A 3 -18.05 11.21 27.16
N THR A 4 -18.61 10.12 26.62
CA THR A 4 -19.29 10.08 25.31
C THR A 4 -18.39 10.51 24.14
N ARG A 5 -17.82 9.48 23.49
CA ARG A 5 -17.79 9.28 22.03
C ARG A 5 -17.79 10.57 21.19
N LYS A 6 -16.63 10.96 20.67
CA LYS A 6 -16.50 11.78 19.45
C LYS A 6 -15.02 11.89 19.05
N LEU A 7 -14.49 10.84 18.45
CA LEU A 7 -13.54 10.92 17.32
C LEU A 7 -13.32 9.49 16.78
N SER A 8 -14.38 8.92 16.24
CA SER A 8 -14.37 7.55 15.72
C SER A 8 -15.24 7.49 14.46
N PHE A 9 -14.97 8.37 13.51
CA PHE A 9 -15.62 8.34 12.19
C PHE A 9 -14.60 8.14 11.07
N ALA A 10 -13.43 8.79 11.14
CA ALA A 10 -12.35 8.54 10.20
C ALA A 10 -11.66 7.18 10.44
N ALA A 11 -11.40 6.83 11.71
CA ALA A 11 -10.85 5.52 12.08
C ALA A 11 -11.84 4.38 11.81
N ILE A 12 -13.15 4.56 12.07
CA ILE A 12 -14.15 3.52 11.80
C ILE A 12 -14.42 3.34 10.30
N LEU A 13 -14.38 4.39 9.48
CA LEU A 13 -14.61 4.26 8.03
C LEU A 13 -13.41 3.60 7.33
N VAL A 14 -12.18 3.87 7.79
CA VAL A 14 -10.95 3.23 7.30
C VAL A 14 -10.86 1.78 7.80
N THR A 15 -11.21 1.51 9.07
CA THR A 15 -11.32 0.14 9.59
C THR A 15 -12.46 -0.62 8.93
N MET A 16 -13.59 -0.01 8.55
CA MET A 16 -14.67 -0.72 7.85
C MET A 16 -14.34 -1.04 6.38
N LEU A 17 -13.43 -0.29 5.74
CA LEU A 17 -12.91 -0.61 4.41
C LEU A 17 -11.74 -1.63 4.43
N THR A 18 -11.01 -1.75 5.55
CA THR A 18 -9.96 -2.77 5.73
C THR A 18 -10.48 -4.07 6.37
N VAL A 19 -11.58 -4.01 7.13
CA VAL A 19 -12.27 -5.17 7.74
C VAL A 19 -13.26 -5.83 6.79
N SER A 20 -13.30 -5.44 5.50
CA SER A 20 -13.88 -6.28 4.43
C SER A 20 -12.92 -7.33 3.86
N SER A 21 -11.72 -7.48 4.44
CA SER A 21 -10.75 -8.54 4.11
C SER A 21 -10.73 -9.79 5.03
N PRO A 22 -11.75 -10.17 5.83
CA PRO A 22 -11.71 -11.45 6.55
C PRO A 22 -11.85 -12.65 5.60
N LEU A 23 -12.24 -12.43 4.34
CA LEU A 23 -12.20 -13.44 3.28
C LEU A 23 -10.78 -13.83 2.83
N PHE A 24 -9.75 -13.05 3.17
CA PHE A 24 -8.36 -13.34 2.78
C PHE A 24 -7.47 -13.82 3.95
N ALA A 25 -7.86 -13.59 5.20
CA ALA A 25 -7.08 -13.98 6.38
C ALA A 25 -7.45 -15.37 6.96
N ALA A 26 -8.61 -15.93 6.62
CA ALA A 26 -9.13 -17.15 7.24
C ALA A 26 -8.57 -18.48 6.68
N SER A 27 -7.56 -18.48 5.80
CA SER A 27 -7.03 -19.70 5.17
C SER A 27 -5.64 -20.14 5.67
N ARG A 28 -5.20 -19.72 6.86
CA ARG A 28 -3.86 -20.04 7.36
C ARG A 28 -3.75 -20.40 8.85
N GLU A 29 -4.74 -21.10 9.39
CA GLU A 29 -4.56 -21.90 10.60
C GLU A 29 -5.02 -23.34 10.35
N GLY A 30 -4.12 -24.30 10.57
CA GLY A 30 -4.42 -25.74 10.49
C GLY A 30 -3.38 -26.56 9.73
N GLU A 31 -2.12 -26.56 10.17
CA GLU A 31 -1.16 -27.60 9.78
C GLU A 31 -1.48 -28.85 10.61
N GLY A 32 -2.25 -29.78 10.03
CA GLY A 32 -2.66 -31.00 10.73
C GLY A 32 -3.58 -31.86 9.88
N ALA A 33 -3.00 -32.58 8.93
CA ALA A 33 -3.57 -33.76 8.28
C ALA A 33 -4.92 -33.60 7.54
N GLU A 34 -4.91 -33.03 6.34
CA GLU A 34 -5.85 -33.46 5.29
C GLU A 34 -5.24 -33.30 3.89
N LYS A 35 -4.91 -34.44 3.30
CA LYS A 35 -4.47 -34.58 1.91
C LYS A 35 -5.66 -34.37 0.98
N GLU A 36 -5.39 -33.76 -0.18
CA GLU A 36 -6.16 -33.92 -1.43
C GLU A 36 -7.51 -33.21 -1.60
N THR A 37 -7.65 -31.96 -1.16
CA THR A 37 -8.59 -31.04 -1.86
C THR A 37 -8.10 -29.60 -1.84
N LYS A 38 -6.94 -29.31 -2.44
CA LYS A 38 -6.59 -27.92 -2.77
C LYS A 38 -7.50 -27.47 -3.91
N THR A 39 -8.51 -26.68 -3.55
CA THR A 39 -9.50 -26.09 -4.45
C THR A 39 -8.82 -25.41 -5.63
N PHE A 40 -9.14 -25.84 -6.85
CA PHE A 40 -8.59 -25.38 -8.14
C PHE A 40 -8.55 -23.85 -8.31
N PHE A 41 -9.38 -23.12 -7.57
CA PHE A 41 -9.46 -21.66 -7.59
C PHE A 41 -8.42 -20.93 -6.71
N THR A 42 -7.64 -21.66 -5.89
CA THR A 42 -6.69 -21.05 -4.94
C THR A 42 -5.23 -21.20 -5.39
N ASP A 43 -4.97 -22.05 -6.38
CA ASP A 43 -3.60 -22.30 -6.84
C ASP A 43 -3.18 -21.26 -7.88
N ARG A 44 -2.51 -20.21 -7.39
CA ARG A 44 -1.90 -19.14 -8.21
C ARG A 44 -0.86 -19.66 -9.22
N SER A 45 -0.42 -20.93 -9.11
CA SER A 45 0.51 -21.53 -10.06
C SER A 45 -0.15 -22.05 -11.34
N LEU A 46 -1.48 -22.03 -11.42
CA LEU A 46 -2.23 -22.51 -12.58
C LEU A 46 -2.26 -21.44 -13.69
N GLY A 47 -2.05 -21.90 -14.91
CA GLY A 47 -2.17 -21.14 -16.16
C GLY A 47 -2.01 -22.11 -17.33
N LEU A 48 -2.40 -21.70 -18.54
CA LEU A 48 -2.43 -22.61 -19.69
C LEU A 48 -1.01 -23.07 -20.09
N ILE A 49 -0.02 -22.19 -19.92
CA ILE A 49 1.38 -22.43 -20.28
C ILE A 49 2.28 -22.09 -19.08
N ARG A 50 3.16 -23.01 -18.70
CA ARG A 50 4.18 -22.77 -17.67
C ARG A 50 5.51 -22.40 -18.33
N THR A 51 6.00 -21.20 -18.04
CA THR A 51 7.31 -20.71 -18.47
C THR A 51 7.88 -19.78 -17.40
N SER A 52 9.21 -19.60 -17.39
CA SER A 52 9.85 -18.63 -16.50
C SER A 52 9.60 -17.19 -16.92
N MET A 53 9.47 -16.93 -18.23
CA MET A 53 9.27 -15.60 -18.78
C MET A 53 8.46 -15.61 -20.09
N THR A 54 7.80 -14.49 -20.37
CA THR A 54 7.04 -14.22 -21.60
C THR A 54 7.09 -12.73 -21.96
N PRO A 55 7.10 -12.33 -23.25
CA PRO A 55 7.00 -10.92 -23.62
C PRO A 55 5.57 -10.35 -23.53
N PHE A 56 4.55 -11.21 -23.48
CA PHE A 56 3.16 -10.77 -23.35
C PHE A 56 2.33 -11.72 -22.48
N GLU A 57 1.26 -11.21 -21.89
CA GLU A 57 0.29 -11.98 -21.11
C GLU A 57 -1.12 -11.48 -21.37
N PHE A 58 -2.07 -12.41 -21.43
CA PHE A 58 -3.50 -12.11 -21.46
C PHE A 58 -4.22 -13.01 -20.46
N GLY A 59 -4.95 -12.40 -19.54
CA GLY A 59 -5.75 -13.09 -18.54
C GLY A 59 -7.17 -12.54 -18.50
N ILE A 60 -8.14 -13.43 -18.32
CA ILE A 60 -9.53 -13.02 -18.06
C ILE A 60 -9.74 -12.94 -16.55
N LEU A 61 -9.52 -14.07 -15.87
CA LEU A 61 -9.73 -14.23 -14.44
C LEU A 61 -8.80 -15.35 -13.98
N SER A 62 -7.78 -15.09 -13.16
CA SER A 62 -6.89 -16.14 -12.65
C SER A 62 -7.70 -17.28 -11.98
N PRO A 63 -7.41 -18.56 -12.29
CA PRO A 63 -6.29 -19.06 -13.09
C PRO A 63 -6.51 -19.16 -14.61
N PHE A 64 -7.63 -18.64 -15.16
CA PHE A 64 -7.90 -18.54 -16.59
C PHE A 64 -7.06 -17.41 -17.25
N GLN A 65 -5.76 -17.68 -17.39
CA GLN A 65 -4.74 -16.84 -18.01
C GLN A 65 -3.82 -17.68 -18.93
N LEU A 66 -3.20 -17.05 -19.92
CA LEU A 66 -2.34 -17.74 -20.88
C LEU A 66 -1.12 -18.35 -20.22
N PHE A 67 -0.45 -17.60 -19.33
CA PHE A 67 0.72 -18.09 -18.61
C PHE A 67 0.42 -18.33 -17.14
N SER A 68 1.16 -19.22 -16.47
CA SER A 68 1.00 -19.45 -15.03
C SER A 68 1.34 -18.21 -14.20
N GLY A 69 0.77 -18.08 -13.01
CA GLY A 69 1.11 -16.97 -12.12
C GLY A 69 2.57 -16.91 -11.67
N GLU A 70 3.35 -17.98 -11.82
CA GLU A 70 4.81 -17.95 -11.58
C GLU A 70 5.62 -17.30 -12.71
N THR A 71 4.99 -17.04 -13.86
CA THR A 71 5.65 -16.49 -15.05
C THR A 71 5.90 -14.99 -14.89
N LYS A 72 7.10 -14.55 -15.30
CA LYS A 72 7.44 -13.13 -15.40
C LYS A 72 7.10 -12.56 -16.77
N VAL A 73 6.43 -11.42 -16.83
CA VAL A 73 6.09 -10.74 -18.08
C VAL A 73 7.11 -9.64 -18.35
N TYR A 74 7.76 -9.66 -19.51
CA TYR A 74 8.71 -8.64 -19.97
C TYR A 74 8.17 -7.96 -21.24
N GLY A 75 7.17 -7.11 -21.07
CA GLY A 75 6.52 -6.42 -22.17
C GLY A 75 5.12 -5.95 -21.78
N ILE A 76 4.08 -6.62 -22.27
CA ILE A 76 2.70 -6.16 -22.11
C ILE A 76 1.84 -7.21 -21.41
N ARG A 77 1.17 -6.82 -20.33
CA ARG A 77 0.11 -7.61 -19.69
C ARG A 77 -1.25 -6.95 -19.87
N MET A 78 -2.23 -7.74 -20.29
CA MET A 78 -3.63 -7.32 -20.43
C MET A 78 -4.52 -8.18 -19.53
N SER A 79 -5.26 -7.55 -18.63
CA SER A 79 -6.10 -8.22 -17.63
C SER A 79 -7.56 -7.82 -17.77
N ALA A 80 -8.43 -8.72 -18.24
CA ALA A 80 -9.84 -8.39 -18.44
C ALA A 80 -10.59 -8.17 -17.12
N LEU A 81 -10.37 -9.03 -16.12
CA LEU A 81 -10.90 -8.85 -14.75
C LEU A 81 -9.80 -8.95 -13.69
N TYR A 82 -9.07 -10.07 -13.66
CA TYR A 82 -8.02 -10.33 -12.68
C TYR A 82 -6.95 -11.25 -13.26
N THR A 83 -5.69 -10.80 -13.24
CA THR A 83 -4.54 -11.62 -13.64
C THR A 83 -3.46 -11.50 -12.58
N PHE A 84 -2.84 -12.62 -12.25
CA PHE A 84 -1.70 -12.67 -11.33
C PHE A 84 -0.45 -13.14 -12.07
N ASN A 85 0.67 -12.43 -11.90
CA ASN A 85 1.98 -12.86 -12.39
C ASN A 85 3.06 -12.50 -11.39
N LYS A 86 4.07 -13.35 -11.26
CA LYS A 86 5.18 -13.16 -10.33
C LYS A 86 5.84 -11.80 -10.47
N ALA A 87 6.10 -11.39 -11.71
CA ALA A 87 6.58 -10.06 -11.98
C ALA A 87 6.10 -9.53 -13.34
N VAL A 88 5.92 -8.23 -13.44
CA VAL A 88 5.63 -7.54 -14.71
C VAL A 88 6.63 -6.42 -14.93
N TYR A 89 7.33 -6.44 -16.05
CA TYR A 89 8.27 -5.43 -16.50
C TYR A 89 7.75 -4.86 -17.81
N GLY A 90 7.21 -3.63 -17.80
CA GLY A 90 6.69 -2.96 -18.98
C GLY A 90 5.32 -2.31 -18.76
N LEU A 91 4.36 -2.60 -19.64
CA LEU A 91 3.01 -2.05 -19.59
C LEU A 91 2.03 -3.09 -19.03
N ASP A 92 1.30 -2.72 -17.99
CA ASP A 92 0.21 -3.51 -17.43
C ASP A 92 -1.10 -2.74 -17.54
N ALA A 93 -2.14 -3.34 -18.13
CA ALA A 93 -3.42 -2.68 -18.28
C ALA A 93 -4.60 -3.62 -18.07
N GLY A 94 -5.67 -3.14 -17.44
CA GLY A 94 -6.79 -4.00 -17.08
C GLY A 94 -7.70 -3.50 -15.96
N VAL A 95 -8.44 -4.42 -15.33
CA VAL A 95 -9.27 -4.11 -14.16
C VAL A 95 -8.48 -4.33 -12.88
N ILE A 96 -8.02 -5.56 -12.61
CA ILE A 96 -7.14 -5.85 -11.46
C ILE A 96 -5.84 -6.45 -11.97
N GLY A 97 -4.74 -5.73 -11.76
CA GLY A 97 -3.39 -6.24 -11.95
C GLY A 97 -2.80 -6.65 -10.61
N ASP A 98 -2.50 -7.94 -10.44
CA ASP A 98 -1.86 -8.49 -9.23
C ASP A 98 -0.49 -9.06 -9.59
N SER A 99 0.52 -8.75 -8.79
CA SER A 99 1.87 -9.25 -8.99
C SER A 99 2.67 -9.19 -7.69
N ASP A 100 3.80 -9.88 -7.62
CA ASP A 100 4.72 -9.63 -6.51
C ASP A 100 5.52 -8.36 -6.80
N ASP A 101 6.13 -8.30 -7.98
CA ASP A 101 6.88 -7.14 -8.46
C ASP A 101 6.30 -6.56 -9.75
N SER A 102 6.23 -5.24 -9.85
CA SER A 102 5.84 -4.58 -11.10
C SER A 102 6.68 -3.35 -11.37
N TYR A 103 7.32 -3.30 -12.53
CA TYR A 103 8.23 -2.24 -12.97
C TYR A 103 7.78 -1.70 -14.33
N GLY A 104 7.32 -0.45 -14.39
CA GLY A 104 6.95 0.20 -15.64
C GLY A 104 5.72 1.08 -15.51
N ILE A 105 4.76 0.96 -16.43
CA ILE A 105 3.52 1.74 -16.44
C ILE A 105 2.36 0.79 -16.19
N GLN A 106 1.54 1.09 -15.19
CA GLN A 106 0.42 0.25 -14.78
C GLN A 106 -0.87 1.07 -14.83
N VAL A 107 -1.82 0.65 -15.64
CA VAL A 107 -3.09 1.34 -15.88
C VAL A 107 -4.22 0.35 -15.62
N ASN A 108 -4.56 0.17 -14.35
CA ASN A 108 -5.63 -0.73 -13.92
C ASN A 108 -6.71 0.00 -13.12
N LEU A 109 -7.84 -0.63 -12.83
CA LEU A 109 -8.74 -0.13 -11.78
C LEU A 109 -8.11 -0.30 -10.40
N CYS A 110 -7.42 -1.42 -10.18
CA CYS A 110 -6.64 -1.71 -8.98
C CYS A 110 -5.27 -2.29 -9.35
N ASN A 111 -4.20 -1.69 -8.82
CA ASN A 111 -2.84 -2.20 -8.89
C ASN A 111 -2.47 -2.82 -7.53
N LEU A 112 -2.16 -4.12 -7.50
CA LEU A 112 -1.77 -4.85 -6.30
C LEU A 112 -0.36 -5.41 -6.49
N MET A 113 0.56 -5.00 -5.63
CA MET A 113 1.94 -5.50 -5.58
C MET A 113 2.20 -6.11 -4.20
N ASN A 114 2.46 -7.41 -4.15
CA ASN A 114 2.78 -8.09 -2.89
C ASN A 114 4.19 -7.75 -2.38
N ASP A 115 5.06 -7.21 -3.22
CA ASP A 115 6.41 -6.80 -2.85
C ASP A 115 6.71 -5.38 -3.31
N THR A 116 7.04 -5.18 -4.59
CA THR A 116 7.57 -3.90 -5.08
C THR A 116 6.78 -3.32 -6.24
N GLN A 117 6.42 -2.04 -6.13
CA GLN A 117 6.11 -1.20 -7.28
C GLN A 117 7.35 -0.40 -7.71
N GLY A 118 7.66 -0.43 -9.00
CA GLY A 118 8.60 0.45 -9.69
C GLY A 118 7.92 1.16 -10.87
N GLY A 119 8.16 2.45 -11.04
CA GLY A 119 7.60 3.24 -12.14
C GLY A 119 6.27 3.91 -11.80
N ILE A 120 5.34 3.97 -12.77
CA ILE A 120 4.10 4.75 -12.70
C ILE A 120 2.90 3.82 -12.55
N GLY A 121 2.14 3.97 -11.47
CA GLY A 121 0.85 3.32 -11.27
C GLY A 121 -0.29 4.33 -11.39
N ILE A 122 -1.24 4.06 -12.27
CA ILE A 122 -2.46 4.83 -12.49
C ILE A 122 -3.62 3.89 -12.23
N SER A 123 -4.40 4.15 -11.18
CA SER A 123 -5.55 3.31 -10.83
C SER A 123 -6.52 4.01 -9.89
N MET A 124 -7.64 3.38 -9.53
CA MET A 124 -8.42 3.84 -8.37
C MET A 124 -7.74 3.49 -7.05
N ALA A 125 -7.09 2.32 -6.99
CA ALA A 125 -6.36 1.85 -5.81
C ALA A 125 -4.98 1.28 -6.19
N ASN A 126 -3.91 1.93 -5.73
CA ASN A 126 -2.55 1.42 -5.83
C ASN A 126 -2.12 0.89 -4.45
N ILE A 127 -1.75 -0.38 -4.37
CA ILE A 127 -1.33 -1.02 -3.11
C ILE A 127 -0.01 -1.73 -3.35
N SER A 128 1.08 -1.17 -2.82
CA SER A 128 2.35 -1.88 -2.70
C SER A 128 2.58 -2.29 -1.26
N GLN A 129 2.72 -3.59 -1.01
CA GLN A 129 2.86 -4.13 0.33
C GLN A 129 4.24 -3.91 0.95
N ARG A 130 5.33 -3.79 0.18
CA ARG A 130 6.66 -3.59 0.76
C ARG A 130 7.31 -2.30 0.28
N ASN A 131 7.63 -2.21 -1.01
CA ASN A 131 8.42 -1.10 -1.55
C ASN A 131 7.69 -0.34 -2.67
N MET A 132 7.92 0.96 -2.75
CA MET A 132 7.36 1.79 -3.83
C MET A 132 8.44 2.71 -4.38
N TYR A 133 8.78 2.58 -5.65
CA TYR A 133 9.80 3.37 -6.32
C TYR A 133 9.20 4.03 -7.55
N GLY A 134 8.67 5.25 -7.42
CA GLY A 134 8.12 5.99 -8.55
C GLY A 134 6.86 6.77 -8.20
N VAL A 135 5.82 6.68 -9.03
CA VAL A 135 4.63 7.53 -8.90
C VAL A 135 3.37 6.68 -8.81
N GLN A 136 2.50 7.01 -7.86
CA GLN A 136 1.15 6.45 -7.76
C GLN A 136 0.12 7.56 -7.95
N PHE A 137 -0.77 7.38 -8.93
CA PHE A 137 -1.95 8.20 -9.18
C PHE A 137 -3.18 7.35 -8.90
N GLY A 138 -4.05 7.80 -7.99
CA GLY A 138 -5.31 7.12 -7.74
C GLY A 138 -6.11 7.67 -6.58
N ALA A 139 -7.36 7.21 -6.41
CA ALA A 139 -8.17 7.63 -5.28
C ALA A 139 -7.54 7.19 -3.95
N TYR A 140 -6.98 5.99 -3.92
CA TYR A 140 -6.29 5.40 -2.79
C TYR A 140 -4.89 4.93 -3.19
N ASN A 141 -3.87 5.42 -2.50
CA ASN A 141 -2.49 5.00 -2.69
C ASN A 141 -1.91 4.50 -1.37
N GLN A 142 -1.28 3.33 -1.41
CA GLN A 142 -0.63 2.71 -0.26
C GLN A 142 0.75 2.19 -0.62
N ALA A 143 1.70 2.47 0.26
CA ALA A 143 3.02 1.86 0.27
C ALA A 143 3.34 1.29 1.66
N GLY A 144 3.88 0.08 1.69
CA GLY A 144 4.32 -0.59 2.91
C GLY A 144 3.26 -1.49 3.57
N ILE A 145 3.74 -2.25 4.56
CA ILE A 145 3.02 -3.34 5.20
C ILE A 145 2.01 -2.75 6.21
N GLN A 146 0.74 -3.15 6.13
CA GLN A 146 -0.29 -2.78 7.13
C GLN A 146 -0.29 -3.69 8.37
N ASP A 147 0.34 -4.86 8.28
CA ASP A 147 0.28 -5.89 9.30
C ASP A 147 1.44 -5.75 10.29
N ILE A 148 1.14 -5.35 11.54
CA ILE A 148 2.11 -5.10 12.61
C ILE A 148 2.97 -6.34 12.89
N ALA A 149 2.40 -7.54 12.74
CA ALA A 149 3.13 -8.80 12.94
C ALA A 149 4.28 -9.00 11.93
N LYS A 150 4.24 -8.30 10.78
CA LYS A 150 5.24 -8.39 9.72
C LYS A 150 6.22 -7.22 9.71
N ILE A 151 6.09 -6.23 10.59
CA ILE A 151 7.02 -5.10 10.73
C ILE A 151 8.45 -5.59 11.06
N PHE A 152 8.57 -6.68 11.82
CA PHE A 152 9.87 -7.29 12.15
C PHE A 152 10.54 -8.05 10.98
N SER A 153 9.85 -8.25 9.86
CA SER A 153 10.39 -8.94 8.68
C SER A 153 11.18 -8.04 7.72
N GLY A 154 11.30 -6.75 8.07
CA GLY A 154 12.00 -5.73 7.29
C GLY A 154 11.07 -4.56 6.99
N VAL A 155 11.44 -3.37 7.47
CA VAL A 155 10.75 -2.12 7.11
C VAL A 155 11.02 -1.87 5.63
N GLY A 156 9.96 -1.81 4.82
CA GLY A 156 10.07 -1.46 3.41
C GLY A 156 10.57 -0.03 3.19
N ASP A 157 10.83 0.34 1.94
CA ASP A 157 11.21 1.70 1.56
C ASP A 157 10.33 2.19 0.40
N ALA A 158 9.86 3.42 0.50
CA ALA A 158 9.05 4.09 -0.49
C ALA A 158 9.72 5.40 -0.91
N ARG A 159 10.06 5.53 -2.19
CA ARG A 159 10.69 6.70 -2.79
C ARG A 159 9.89 7.16 -3.99
N GLY A 160 9.37 8.37 -3.93
CA GLY A 160 8.69 9.00 -5.06
C GLY A 160 7.45 9.80 -4.66
N CYS A 161 6.40 9.75 -5.49
CA CYS A 161 5.24 10.64 -5.33
C CYS A 161 3.91 9.88 -5.31
N GLN A 162 3.02 10.25 -4.39
CA GLN A 162 1.65 9.77 -4.37
C GLN A 162 0.68 10.93 -4.60
N PHE A 163 -0.26 10.73 -5.52
CA PHE A 163 -1.27 11.70 -5.91
C PHE A 163 -2.64 11.05 -5.81
N GLY A 164 -3.49 11.54 -4.90
CA GLY A 164 -4.75 10.87 -4.65
C GLY A 164 -5.71 11.54 -3.70
N VAL A 165 -6.83 10.88 -3.40
CA VAL A 165 -7.72 11.34 -2.32
C VAL A 165 -7.11 10.96 -0.98
N VAL A 166 -6.64 9.73 -0.87
CA VAL A 166 -5.99 9.19 0.33
C VAL A 166 -4.63 8.60 -0.05
N ASN A 167 -3.58 9.06 0.62
CA ASN A 167 -2.23 8.55 0.51
C ASN A 167 -1.78 8.03 1.87
N LEU A 168 -1.50 6.72 1.96
CA LEU A 168 -1.05 6.05 3.18
C LEU A 168 0.35 5.48 2.96
N THR A 169 1.22 5.65 3.94
CA THR A 169 2.51 4.98 3.95
C THR A 169 2.85 4.39 5.31
N ASN A 170 3.18 3.11 5.32
CA ASN A 170 3.56 2.33 6.50
C ASN A 170 4.99 1.79 6.38
N CYS A 171 5.86 2.53 5.69
CA CYS A 171 7.26 2.23 5.52
C CYS A 171 8.05 3.54 5.43
N ASN A 172 9.39 3.48 5.38
CA ASN A 172 10.16 4.72 5.27
C ASN A 172 9.80 5.40 3.94
N PHE A 173 9.31 6.64 4.00
CA PHE A 173 8.88 7.37 2.80
C PHE A 173 9.80 8.54 2.53
N LYS A 174 10.27 8.66 1.28
CA LYS A 174 11.01 9.81 0.78
C LYS A 174 10.36 10.36 -0.49
N GLY A 175 9.77 11.55 -0.41
CA GLY A 175 9.23 12.25 -1.57
C GLY A 175 7.96 13.05 -1.32
N GLY A 176 7.00 13.03 -2.24
CA GLY A 176 5.84 13.92 -2.21
C GLY A 176 4.50 13.19 -2.03
N GLN A 177 3.60 13.73 -1.21
CA GLN A 177 2.20 13.31 -1.17
C GLN A 177 1.29 14.50 -1.45
N LEU A 178 0.40 14.37 -2.42
CA LEU A 178 -0.64 15.35 -2.73
C LEU A 178 -2.00 14.67 -2.64
N GLY A 179 -2.87 15.14 -1.75
CA GLY A 179 -4.19 14.57 -1.61
C GLY A 179 -5.09 15.19 -0.56
N LEU A 180 -6.30 14.68 -0.36
CA LEU A 180 -7.15 15.18 0.72
C LEU A 180 -6.63 14.73 2.08
N VAL A 181 -6.17 13.47 2.17
CA VAL A 181 -5.61 12.88 3.38
C VAL A 181 -4.27 12.25 3.06
N ASN A 182 -3.22 12.69 3.74
CA ASN A 182 -1.86 12.15 3.65
C ASN A 182 -1.43 11.65 5.02
N ILE A 183 -1.06 10.38 5.13
CA ILE A 183 -0.65 9.75 6.40
C ILE A 183 0.63 8.95 6.18
N SER A 184 1.59 9.13 7.09
CA SER A 184 2.80 8.31 7.18
C SER A 184 2.99 7.81 8.61
N ASN A 185 3.07 6.50 8.82
CA ASN A 185 3.15 5.85 10.14
C ASN A 185 4.58 5.43 10.54
N THR A 186 5.57 5.90 9.79
CA THR A 186 7.00 5.63 9.98
C THR A 186 7.79 6.87 9.56
N VAL A 187 9.09 6.77 9.29
CA VAL A 187 9.94 7.89 8.90
C VAL A 187 9.46 8.52 7.59
N TYR A 188 9.10 9.80 7.61
CA TYR A 188 8.71 10.56 6.43
C TYR A 188 9.69 11.69 6.14
N ASN A 189 10.22 11.70 4.91
CA ASN A 189 11.17 12.69 4.43
C ASN A 189 10.67 13.34 3.12
N GLY A 190 10.02 14.49 3.22
CA GLY A 190 9.58 15.23 2.02
C GLY A 190 8.40 16.17 2.24
N ILE A 191 7.48 16.24 1.29
CA ILE A 191 6.43 17.28 1.24
C ILE A 191 5.04 16.63 1.17
N GLN A 192 4.19 16.95 2.16
CA GLN A 192 2.77 16.62 2.14
C GLN A 192 1.95 17.88 1.85
N ILE A 193 1.07 17.80 0.85
CA ILE A 193 0.12 18.86 0.52
C ILE A 193 -1.28 18.26 0.56
N GLY A 194 -2.15 18.79 1.42
CA GLY A 194 -3.48 18.24 1.53
C GLY A 194 -4.43 18.92 2.50
N PHE A 195 -5.63 18.36 2.66
CA PHE A 195 -6.57 18.88 3.65
C PHE A 195 -6.17 18.43 5.06
N VAL A 196 -5.78 17.17 5.20
CA VAL A 196 -5.23 16.58 6.42
C VAL A 196 -3.88 15.93 6.10
N ASN A 197 -2.85 16.31 6.85
CA ASN A 197 -1.52 15.73 6.79
C ASN A 197 -1.15 15.16 8.17
N GLY A 198 -0.60 13.96 8.21
CA GLY A 198 -0.19 13.29 9.43
C GLY A 198 1.11 12.50 9.25
N CYS A 199 2.04 12.66 10.18
CA CYS A 199 3.20 11.79 10.32
C CYS A 199 3.36 11.36 11.78
N TRP A 200 3.51 10.06 12.00
CA TRP A 200 3.64 9.45 13.32
C TRP A 200 4.75 8.40 13.29
N GLY A 201 5.43 8.20 14.42
CA GLY A 201 6.32 7.06 14.61
C GLY A 201 5.54 5.74 14.60
N PRO A 202 6.24 4.58 14.56
CA PRO A 202 5.64 3.25 14.49
C PRO A 202 4.80 2.83 15.72
N ASP A 203 4.49 3.74 16.64
CA ASP A 203 3.80 3.46 17.91
C ASP A 203 2.31 3.88 17.88
N GLU A 204 1.52 3.20 18.72
CA GLU A 204 0.06 3.13 18.64
C GLU A 204 -0.69 4.49 18.75
N ILE A 205 -1.63 4.65 17.82
CA ILE A 205 -2.38 5.85 17.37
C ILE A 205 -3.19 6.63 18.43
N LEU A 206 -3.05 6.43 19.73
CA LEU A 206 -3.74 7.34 20.68
C LEU A 206 -3.13 7.42 22.09
N ASN A 207 -2.42 6.39 22.53
CA ASN A 207 -1.86 6.36 23.88
C ASN A 207 -0.47 7.00 23.97
N ASP A 208 0.23 7.10 22.84
CA ASP A 208 1.65 7.46 22.80
C ASP A 208 1.98 8.73 22.03
N PHE A 209 0.96 9.52 21.63
CA PHE A 209 1.17 10.83 20.98
C PHE A 209 2.10 11.79 21.74
N PHE A 210 2.22 11.62 23.06
CA PHE A 210 3.12 12.39 23.91
C PHE A 210 4.29 11.55 24.47
N SER A 211 4.43 10.29 24.07
CA SER A 211 5.50 9.42 24.57
C SER A 211 6.85 9.80 23.99
N GLN A 212 7.89 9.58 24.78
CA GLN A 212 9.26 9.87 24.34
C GLN A 212 9.68 8.95 23.18
N ALA A 213 9.18 7.72 23.10
CA ALA A 213 9.46 6.79 22.00
C ALA A 213 8.91 7.30 20.65
N THR A 214 7.68 7.83 20.66
CA THR A 214 7.10 8.48 19.46
C THR A 214 7.90 9.72 19.04
N ARG A 215 8.45 10.47 20.01
CA ARG A 215 9.32 11.62 19.74
C ARG A 215 10.68 11.19 19.18
N ASP A 216 11.34 10.20 19.78
CA ASP A 216 12.64 9.71 19.31
C ASP A 216 12.54 9.10 17.89
N ALA A 217 11.41 8.46 17.56
CA ALA A 217 11.13 7.97 16.21
C ALA A 217 10.89 9.10 15.19
N ALA A 218 10.31 10.21 15.64
CA ALA A 218 10.03 11.37 14.82
C ALA A 218 11.24 12.30 14.64
N ASP A 219 12.33 12.14 15.41
CA ASP A 219 13.57 12.92 15.28
C ASP A 219 14.31 12.68 13.95
N ASN A 220 13.95 11.62 13.23
CA ASN A 220 14.51 11.31 11.91
C ASN A 220 13.61 11.77 10.75
N MET A 221 12.52 12.48 11.03
CA MET A 221 11.55 12.92 10.02
C MET A 221 11.85 14.35 9.56
N GLN A 222 12.12 14.53 8.28
CA GLN A 222 12.29 15.86 7.67
C GLN A 222 11.12 16.13 6.74
N CYS A 223 10.10 16.84 7.24
CA CYS A 223 8.87 17.03 6.50
C CYS A 223 8.37 18.46 6.47
N ILE A 224 7.77 18.82 5.34
CA ILE A 224 6.98 20.03 5.15
C ILE A 224 5.54 19.60 4.93
N GLN A 225 4.64 20.11 5.76
CA GLN A 225 3.20 19.85 5.62
C GLN A 225 2.48 21.16 5.30
N ILE A 226 1.75 21.18 4.19
CA ILE A 226 0.92 22.31 3.79
C ILE A 226 -0.52 21.81 3.72
N GLY A 227 -1.38 22.33 4.59
CA GLY A 227 -2.74 21.83 4.65
C GLY A 227 -3.61 22.41 5.74
N PHE A 228 -4.91 22.16 5.67
CA PHE A 228 -5.87 22.69 6.64
C PHE A 228 -5.57 22.19 8.06
N LEU A 229 -5.24 20.90 8.21
CA LEU A 229 -4.79 20.29 9.46
C LEU A 229 -3.50 19.52 9.22
N ASN A 230 -2.48 19.80 10.04
CA ASN A 230 -1.20 19.13 9.99
C ASN A 230 -0.85 18.58 11.37
N PHE A 231 -0.62 17.27 11.46
CA PHE A 231 -0.30 16.57 12.69
C PHE A 231 1.13 16.03 12.60
N ASN A 232 1.95 16.44 13.56
CA ASN A 232 3.33 15.97 13.68
C ASN A 232 3.81 16.10 15.14
N PRO A 233 3.96 15.01 15.90
CA PRO A 233 4.39 15.04 17.30
C PRO A 233 5.70 15.80 17.56
N ASN A 234 6.61 15.84 16.58
CA ASN A 234 7.89 16.56 16.63
C ASN A 234 7.93 17.86 15.85
N GLY A 235 6.80 18.25 15.25
CA GLY A 235 6.69 19.56 14.63
C GLY A 235 6.87 20.65 15.67
N TYR A 236 7.20 21.86 15.23
CA TYR A 236 7.27 23.04 16.12
C TYR A 236 5.99 23.19 16.97
N LEU A 237 4.85 22.79 16.39
CA LEU A 237 3.62 22.51 17.12
C LEU A 237 3.07 21.13 16.70
N PRO A 238 2.60 20.31 17.65
CA PRO A 238 2.02 18.99 17.37
C PRO A 238 0.83 19.00 16.40
N LEU A 239 0.11 20.12 16.38
CA LEU A 239 -1.02 20.39 15.50
C LEU A 239 -0.90 21.84 14.98
N THR A 240 -0.91 22.00 13.66
CA THR A 240 -0.96 23.34 13.04
C THR A 240 -2.04 23.42 11.96
N LEU A 241 -2.47 24.66 11.72
CA LEU A 241 -3.26 25.03 10.56
C LEU A 241 -2.33 25.58 9.48
N VAL A 242 -2.67 25.32 8.22
CA VAL A 242 -2.01 25.81 6.99
C VAL A 242 -0.61 25.25 6.76
N PHE A 243 0.26 25.24 7.76
CA PHE A 243 1.67 24.96 7.58
C PHE A 243 2.29 24.26 8.81
N ASN A 244 3.07 23.20 8.62
CA ASN A 244 3.94 22.59 9.65
C ASN A 244 5.33 22.24 9.11
N PHE A 245 6.33 22.26 9.99
CA PHE A 245 7.71 21.83 9.72
C PHE A 245 8.11 20.75 10.71
N CYS A 246 8.79 19.70 10.22
CA CYS A 246 9.59 18.78 11.04
C CYS A 246 11.08 19.02 10.77
N PRO A 247 11.87 19.39 11.80
CA PRO A 247 13.32 19.55 11.66
C PRO A 247 14.05 18.21 11.41
#